data_AF-A0A7F8QA18-F1
#
_entry.id   AF-A0A7F8QA18-F1
#
_cell.length_a   1.000
_cell.length_b   1.000
_cell.length_c   1.000
_cell.angle_alpha   90.00
_cell.angle_beta   90.00
_cell.angle_gamma   90.00
#
_symmetry.space_group_name_H-M   'P 1'
#
loop_
_entity.id
_entity.type
_entity.pdbx_description
1 polymer ?
#
loop_
_entity_poly.entity_id
_entity_poly.type
_entity_poly.pdbx_seq_one_letter_code
_entity_poly.pdbx_strand_id
1 'polypeptide(L)'
;MSSGTLFQELVKCNEQPNRVEIYEKTVEVLEPEVTKLMKFMYFQRKAIERFCSEVKRLCHAERRKDFVSEAYLLTLGKFINMFAVLDELKNMKCSVKNDHSAYKRAAQFLRKMADPQSIQESQNLSMFLANHNRITQCLHQQLEVIPGYEELLSDIVNICVDYYENKMYLTPSEKHMLLKVMGFGLYLMDGNVSNIYKLDAKKRINLSKIDKFFKQLQVVPLFGDMQIELARYIKTSAHYEENKSKWTCTQSSISPQYNICEQMVQIRDDHIRFISELARYSNSEVVTGSGLDSQKSDEEYRELFDLALRGLQLLSKWSAHVMEVYSWKLVHPTDKFCNKDCPGTAEEYERATRYNYTSEEKFAFVEVGADSLHYRVKLLLGRSIDLNRLITQRISAAMYKSLDQAISRFESEDLTSIVELEWLLEINRLTHRLLCKHMTLDSFDAMFREANHNVSAPYGRITLHVFWELNFDFLPNYCYNGSTNRFVRTAIPFTQEPQRDKPANVQPYYLYGSKSPQQQRGLDVCLS
;
A
#
# COMPACT_ATOMS: atom_id res chain seq x y z
N MET A 1 5.15 6.57 13.78
CA MET A 1 4.18 7.59 14.23
C MET A 1 4.13 7.50 15.74
N SER A 2 4.54 8.56 16.43
CA SER A 2 4.40 8.66 17.88
C SER A 2 2.97 8.35 18.26
N SER A 3 2.77 7.31 19.06
CA SER A 3 1.55 7.01 19.78
C SER A 3 1.15 8.26 20.55
N GLY A 4 0.33 9.09 19.91
CA GLY A 4 -0.40 10.15 20.58
C GLY A 4 -1.37 9.45 21.50
N THR A 5 -0.94 9.20 22.73
CA THR A 5 -1.81 9.12 23.89
C THR A 5 -2.59 10.43 23.90
N LEU A 6 -3.71 10.47 23.17
CA LEU A 6 -4.84 11.28 23.57
C LEU A 6 -4.98 11.00 25.06
N PHE A 7 -4.75 12.01 25.87
CA PHE A 7 -4.97 11.98 27.31
C PHE A 7 -6.39 11.50 27.53
N GLN A 8 -6.56 10.20 27.70
CA GLN A 8 -7.75 9.64 28.29
C GLN A 8 -7.66 10.14 29.72
N GLU A 9 -8.38 11.21 30.06
CA GLU A 9 -8.58 11.65 31.44
C GLU A 9 -9.34 10.53 32.16
N LEU A 10 -8.60 9.46 32.48
CA LEU A 10 -9.11 8.32 33.21
C LEU A 10 -9.27 8.78 34.65
N VAL A 11 -10.42 8.45 35.23
CA VAL A 11 -10.66 8.65 36.67
C VAL A 11 -9.65 7.80 37.44
N LYS A 12 -8.65 8.43 38.05
CA LYS A 12 -7.53 7.75 38.74
C LYS A 12 -7.92 7.34 40.16
N CYS A 13 -8.74 8.14 40.82
CA CYS A 13 -9.24 7.88 42.16
C CYS A 13 -10.68 8.37 42.33
N ASN A 14 -11.34 7.92 43.40
CA ASN A 14 -12.72 8.28 43.66
C ASN A 14 -12.91 9.76 44.02
N GLU A 15 -11.86 10.41 44.52
CA GLU A 15 -11.83 11.80 45.04
C GLU A 15 -11.49 12.84 43.96
N GLN A 16 -11.35 12.41 42.70
CA GLN A 16 -10.96 13.29 41.61
C GLN A 16 -12.03 14.37 41.33
N PRO A 17 -11.69 15.68 41.32
CA PRO A 17 -12.67 16.76 41.22
C PRO A 17 -13.51 16.75 39.94
N ASN A 18 -12.89 16.50 38.79
CA ASN A 18 -13.55 16.47 37.48
C ASN A 18 -14.18 15.09 37.14
N ARG A 19 -14.30 14.18 38.12
CA ARG A 19 -14.81 12.83 37.90
C ARG A 19 -16.22 12.77 37.30
N VAL A 20 -17.12 13.64 37.77
CA VAL A 20 -18.50 13.68 37.29
C VAL A 20 -18.55 14.19 35.85
N GLU A 21 -17.85 15.29 35.56
CA GLU A 21 -17.76 15.90 34.23
C GLU A 21 -17.17 14.92 33.20
N ILE A 22 -16.09 14.21 33.57
CA ILE A 22 -15.50 13.15 32.72
C ILE A 22 -16.55 12.09 32.37
N TYR A 23 -17.31 11.60 33.34
CA TYR A 23 -18.32 10.57 33.07
C TYR A 23 -19.50 11.11 32.24
N GLU A 24 -19.91 12.35 32.45
CA GLU A 24 -20.97 12.98 31.64
C GLU A 24 -20.54 13.09 30.18
N LYS A 25 -19.32 13.57 29.93
CA LYS A 25 -18.74 13.65 28.58
C LYS A 25 -18.46 12.28 27.97
N THR A 26 -18.05 11.31 28.78
CA THR A 26 -17.87 9.92 28.33
C THR A 26 -19.18 9.35 27.81
N VAL A 27 -20.29 9.56 28.52
CA VAL A 27 -21.62 9.11 28.07
C VAL A 27 -22.05 9.86 26.81
N GLU A 28 -21.92 11.20 26.78
CA GLU A 28 -22.30 12.03 25.64
C GLU A 28 -21.62 11.57 24.33
N VAL A 29 -20.33 11.23 24.40
CA VAL A 29 -19.55 10.78 23.23
C VAL A 29 -19.84 9.32 22.86
N LEU A 30 -19.95 8.42 23.84
CA LEU A 30 -20.02 6.98 23.57
C LEU A 30 -21.45 6.46 23.37
N GLU A 31 -22.49 7.16 23.84
CA GLU A 31 -23.89 6.72 23.72
C GLU A 31 -24.34 6.50 22.25
N PRO A 32 -24.04 7.39 21.28
CA PRO A 32 -24.36 7.15 19.88
C PRO A 32 -23.62 5.94 19.30
N GLU A 33 -22.39 5.70 19.73
CA GLU A 33 -21.57 4.57 19.27
C GLU A 33 -22.06 3.23 19.86
N VAL A 34 -22.43 3.20 21.14
CA VAL A 34 -23.05 2.03 21.78
C VAL A 34 -24.40 1.70 21.13
N THR A 35 -25.16 2.70 20.69
CA THR A 35 -26.38 2.49 19.90
C THR A 35 -26.11 1.75 18.59
N LYS A 36 -24.98 2.03 17.92
CA LYS A 36 -24.56 1.27 16.72
C LYS A 36 -24.20 -0.17 17.09
N LEU A 37 -23.56 -0.42 18.23
CA LEU A 37 -23.25 -1.78 18.71
C LEU A 37 -24.51 -2.59 19.04
N MET A 38 -25.51 -1.94 19.64
CA MET A 38 -26.83 -2.55 19.86
C MET A 38 -27.49 -2.93 18.53
N LYS A 39 -27.52 -2.01 17.56
CA LYS A 39 -28.03 -2.29 16.21
C LYS A 39 -27.28 -3.44 15.54
N PHE A 40 -25.96 -3.51 15.69
CA PHE A 40 -25.15 -4.62 15.19
C PHE A 40 -25.51 -5.96 15.85
N MET A 41 -25.66 -5.99 17.18
CA MET A 41 -26.07 -7.18 17.92
C MET A 41 -27.44 -7.69 17.45
N TYR A 42 -28.41 -6.80 17.22
CA TYR A 42 -29.73 -7.17 16.70
C TYR A 42 -29.69 -7.60 15.23
N PHE A 43 -28.89 -6.90 14.41
CA PHE A 43 -28.72 -7.22 12.99
C PHE A 43 -28.20 -8.65 12.82
N GLN A 44 -27.09 -9.02 13.48
CA GLN A 44 -26.51 -10.36 13.32
C GLN A 44 -27.48 -11.44 13.79
N ARG A 45 -28.23 -11.21 14.88
CA ARG A 45 -29.22 -12.16 15.39
C ARG A 45 -30.34 -12.40 14.37
N LYS A 46 -30.93 -11.31 13.86
CA LYS A 46 -31.98 -11.38 12.84
C LYS A 46 -31.47 -11.99 11.53
N ALA A 47 -30.23 -11.72 11.15
CA ALA A 47 -29.61 -12.28 9.96
C ALA A 47 -29.41 -13.80 10.08
N ILE A 48 -28.92 -14.29 11.23
CA ILE A 48 -28.81 -15.75 11.49
C ILE A 48 -30.19 -16.39 11.45
N GLU A 49 -31.17 -15.85 12.18
CA GLU A 49 -32.54 -16.40 12.20
C GLU A 49 -33.14 -16.47 10.80
N ARG A 50 -32.98 -15.42 10.00
CA ARG A 50 -33.49 -15.37 8.62
C ARG A 50 -32.78 -16.38 7.72
N PHE A 51 -31.45 -16.48 7.82
CA PHE A 51 -30.66 -17.44 7.06
C PHE A 51 -31.04 -18.88 7.41
N CYS A 52 -31.07 -19.23 8.70
CA CYS A 52 -31.46 -20.56 9.17
C CYS A 52 -32.92 -20.91 8.82
N SER A 53 -33.84 -19.94 8.88
CA SER A 53 -35.22 -20.15 8.41
C SER A 53 -35.28 -20.51 6.91
N GLU A 54 -34.43 -19.89 6.10
CA GLU A 54 -34.36 -20.16 4.67
C GLU A 54 -33.73 -21.51 4.38
N VAL A 55 -32.66 -21.87 5.10
CA VAL A 55 -32.06 -23.22 5.08
C VAL A 55 -33.12 -24.26 5.45
N LYS A 56 -33.88 -24.06 6.53
CA LYS A 56 -34.97 -24.95 6.95
C LYS A 56 -36.04 -25.12 5.87
N ARG A 57 -36.39 -24.03 5.17
CA ARG A 57 -37.38 -24.05 4.08
C ARG A 57 -36.90 -24.89 2.89
N LEU A 58 -35.63 -24.74 2.50
CA LEU A 58 -35.02 -25.45 1.37
C LEU A 58 -34.69 -26.91 1.69
N CYS A 59 -34.38 -27.23 2.95
CA CYS A 59 -34.07 -28.58 3.40
C CYS A 59 -35.30 -29.48 3.61
N HIS A 60 -36.53 -28.93 3.50
CA HIS A 60 -37.78 -29.68 3.64
C HIS A 60 -37.84 -30.87 2.68
N ALA A 61 -38.35 -32.02 3.13
CA ALA A 61 -38.26 -33.29 2.39
C ALA A 61 -38.82 -33.24 0.96
N GLU A 62 -39.90 -32.50 0.75
CA GLU A 62 -40.48 -32.28 -0.58
C GLU A 62 -39.67 -31.27 -1.42
N ARG A 63 -39.22 -30.17 -0.81
CA ARG A 63 -38.51 -29.09 -1.51
C ARG A 63 -37.05 -29.40 -1.82
N ARG A 64 -36.45 -30.37 -1.14
CA ARG A 64 -35.07 -30.81 -1.42
C ARG A 64 -34.93 -31.37 -2.84
N LYS A 65 -36.03 -31.83 -3.44
CA LYS A 65 -36.06 -32.33 -4.82
C LYS A 65 -36.33 -31.22 -5.84
N ASP A 66 -36.68 -30.02 -5.38
CA ASP A 66 -37.00 -28.89 -6.24
C ASP A 66 -35.71 -28.19 -6.70
N PHE A 67 -35.79 -27.56 -7.85
CA PHE A 67 -34.69 -26.75 -8.39
C PHE A 67 -34.46 -25.48 -7.54
N VAL A 68 -33.20 -25.24 -7.20
CA VAL A 68 -32.73 -23.99 -6.59
C VAL A 68 -31.76 -23.32 -7.56
N SER A 69 -32.01 -22.07 -7.93
CA SER A 69 -31.15 -21.35 -8.86
C SER A 69 -29.74 -21.13 -8.31
N GLU A 70 -28.75 -21.26 -9.18
CA GLU A 70 -27.33 -21.02 -8.89
C GLU A 70 -27.05 -19.67 -8.22
N ALA A 71 -27.64 -18.59 -8.75
CA ALA A 71 -27.49 -17.24 -8.19
C ALA A 71 -27.97 -17.15 -6.74
N TYR A 72 -28.99 -17.94 -6.37
CA TYR A 72 -29.49 -18.00 -5.01
C TYR A 72 -28.56 -18.77 -4.08
N LEU A 73 -27.99 -19.90 -4.54
CA LEU A 73 -26.97 -20.63 -3.79
C LEU A 73 -25.72 -19.77 -3.53
N LEU A 74 -25.27 -19.02 -4.54
CA LEU A 74 -24.16 -18.05 -4.37
C LEU A 74 -24.52 -16.93 -3.39
N THR A 75 -25.77 -16.49 -3.37
CA THR A 75 -26.23 -15.50 -2.39
C THR A 75 -26.20 -16.07 -0.98
N LEU A 76 -26.65 -17.31 -0.78
CA LEU A 76 -26.52 -18.01 0.52
C LEU A 76 -25.05 -18.19 0.91
N GLY A 77 -24.16 -18.48 -0.05
CA GLY A 77 -22.71 -18.48 0.16
C GLY A 77 -22.19 -17.12 0.63
N LYS A 78 -22.64 -16.01 0.03
CA LYS A 78 -22.29 -14.66 0.48
C LYS A 78 -22.77 -14.37 1.90
N PHE A 79 -23.92 -14.90 2.33
CA PHE A 79 -24.38 -14.83 3.73
C PHE A 79 -23.42 -15.57 4.68
N ILE A 80 -22.99 -16.79 4.31
CA ILE A 80 -22.01 -17.56 5.09
C ILE A 80 -20.71 -16.74 5.24
N ASN A 81 -20.18 -16.19 4.15
CA ASN A 81 -18.98 -15.33 4.19
C ASN A 81 -19.21 -14.04 5.01
N MET A 82 -20.40 -13.44 4.96
CA MET A 82 -20.74 -12.26 5.78
C MET A 82 -20.63 -12.58 7.27
N PHE A 83 -21.13 -13.73 7.74
CA PHE A 83 -21.01 -14.12 9.14
C PHE A 83 -19.55 -14.29 9.57
N ALA A 84 -18.71 -14.92 8.74
CA ALA A 84 -17.28 -15.03 9.01
C ALA A 84 -16.60 -13.66 9.14
N VAL A 85 -16.87 -12.74 8.20
CA VAL A 85 -16.31 -11.37 8.23
C VAL A 85 -16.73 -10.63 9.50
N LEU A 86 -18.02 -10.69 9.87
CA LEU A 86 -18.52 -9.99 11.05
C LEU A 86 -17.94 -10.53 12.36
N ASP A 87 -17.78 -11.86 12.47
CA ASP A 87 -17.26 -12.47 13.69
C ASP A 87 -15.77 -12.19 13.86
N GLU A 88 -14.97 -12.31 12.79
CA GLU A 88 -13.54 -12.00 12.85
C GLU A 88 -13.28 -10.51 13.11
N LEU A 89 -14.02 -9.60 12.49
CA LEU A 89 -13.93 -8.16 12.80
C LEU A 89 -14.28 -7.88 14.26
N LYS A 90 -15.33 -8.52 14.78
CA LYS A 90 -15.70 -8.41 16.19
C LYS A 90 -14.60 -8.95 17.10
N ASN A 91 -14.01 -10.09 16.75
CA ASN A 91 -12.96 -10.76 17.51
C ASN A 91 -11.68 -9.92 17.64
N MET A 92 -11.29 -9.22 16.58
CA MET A 92 -10.08 -8.37 16.58
C MET A 92 -10.28 -7.02 17.27
N LYS A 93 -11.51 -6.48 17.28
CA LYS A 93 -11.78 -5.13 17.77
C LYS A 93 -11.94 -5.08 19.30
N CYS A 94 -10.83 -5.23 20.02
CA CYS A 94 -10.78 -5.01 21.48
C CYS A 94 -11.26 -3.60 21.88
N SER A 95 -11.05 -2.59 21.02
CA SER A 95 -11.54 -1.22 21.24
C SER A 95 -13.05 -1.18 21.48
N VAL A 96 -13.83 -1.91 20.68
CA VAL A 96 -15.30 -1.96 20.80
C VAL A 96 -15.74 -2.48 22.18
N LYS A 97 -15.10 -3.54 22.67
CA LYS A 97 -15.36 -4.09 24.00
C LYS A 97 -14.98 -3.09 25.10
N ASN A 98 -13.85 -2.40 24.94
CA ASN A 98 -13.34 -1.45 25.91
C ASN A 98 -14.21 -0.19 25.98
N ASP A 99 -14.64 0.35 24.84
CA ASP A 99 -15.50 1.53 24.74
C ASP A 99 -16.87 1.26 25.37
N HIS A 100 -17.50 0.11 25.06
CA HIS A 100 -18.75 -0.28 25.72
C HIS A 100 -18.56 -0.44 27.24
N SER A 101 -17.43 -1.00 27.68
CA SER A 101 -17.14 -1.15 29.12
C SER A 101 -16.88 0.20 29.81
N ALA A 102 -16.31 1.18 29.12
CA ALA A 102 -16.14 2.55 29.60
C ALA A 102 -17.50 3.25 29.72
N TYR A 103 -18.33 3.16 28.68
CA TYR A 103 -19.70 3.67 28.69
C TYR A 103 -20.53 3.07 29.82
N LYS A 104 -20.53 1.73 29.99
CA LYS A 104 -21.30 1.05 31.03
C LYS A 104 -20.93 1.54 32.43
N ARG A 105 -19.63 1.72 32.72
CA ARG A 105 -19.15 2.25 34.01
C ARG A 105 -19.62 3.68 34.25
N ALA A 106 -19.52 4.55 33.24
CA ALA A 106 -19.95 5.95 33.33
C ALA A 106 -21.47 6.07 33.52
N ALA A 107 -22.25 5.34 32.73
CA ALA A 107 -23.72 5.35 32.81
C ALA A 107 -24.26 4.80 34.14
N GLN A 108 -23.61 3.76 34.70
CA GLN A 108 -23.93 3.23 36.02
C GLN A 108 -23.63 4.24 37.13
N PHE A 109 -22.47 4.91 37.06
CA PHE A 109 -22.10 5.94 38.04
C PHE A 109 -23.09 7.11 38.04
N LEU A 110 -23.47 7.59 36.86
CA LEU A 110 -24.45 8.68 36.68
C LEU A 110 -25.91 8.25 36.89
N ARG A 111 -26.16 6.98 37.21
CA ARG A 111 -27.51 6.41 37.41
C ARG A 111 -28.47 6.65 36.23
N LYS A 112 -27.95 6.72 35.00
CA LYS A 112 -28.75 6.91 33.77
C LYS A 112 -29.51 5.64 33.33
N MET A 113 -29.09 4.47 33.82
CA MET A 113 -29.70 3.16 33.50
C MET A 113 -30.72 2.78 34.59
N ALA A 114 -31.98 3.23 34.44
CA ALA A 114 -33.03 2.98 35.44
C ALA A 114 -34.10 1.95 34.99
N ASP A 115 -34.26 1.75 33.68
CA ASP A 115 -35.26 0.82 33.13
C ASP A 115 -34.76 -0.65 33.15
N PRO A 116 -35.53 -1.61 33.69
CA PRO A 116 -35.22 -3.04 33.62
C PRO A 116 -34.87 -3.55 32.21
N GLN A 117 -35.55 -3.06 31.17
CA GLN A 117 -35.27 -3.47 29.79
C GLN A 117 -33.89 -2.99 29.33
N SER A 118 -33.55 -1.73 29.61
CA SER A 118 -32.25 -1.15 29.27
C SER A 118 -31.09 -1.86 29.99
N ILE A 119 -31.31 -2.29 31.23
CA ILE A 119 -30.32 -3.05 32.01
C ILE A 119 -30.07 -4.43 31.36
N GLN A 120 -31.14 -5.14 30.99
CA GLN A 120 -31.04 -6.45 30.33
C GLN A 120 -30.34 -6.33 28.97
N GLU A 121 -30.68 -5.31 28.19
CA GLU A 121 -30.07 -5.03 26.90
C GLU A 121 -28.56 -4.75 26.99
N SER A 122 -28.15 -3.92 27.96
CA SER A 122 -26.73 -3.68 28.24
C SER A 122 -25.99 -4.96 28.66
N GLN A 123 -26.63 -5.82 29.44
CA GLN A 123 -26.05 -7.09 29.85
C GLN A 123 -25.89 -8.06 28.67
N ASN A 124 -26.89 -8.16 27.80
CA ASN A 124 -26.80 -8.96 26.57
C ASN A 124 -25.66 -8.49 25.67
N LEU A 125 -25.50 -7.17 25.50
CA LEU A 125 -24.41 -6.60 24.72
C LEU A 125 -23.04 -6.90 25.35
N SER A 126 -22.90 -6.78 26.67
CA SER A 126 -21.68 -7.18 27.38
C SER A 126 -21.31 -8.63 27.10
N MET A 127 -22.27 -9.55 27.17
CA MET A 127 -22.05 -10.97 26.89
C MET A 127 -21.70 -11.22 25.43
N PHE A 128 -22.35 -10.54 24.49
CA PHE A 128 -22.05 -10.64 23.07
C PHE A 128 -20.62 -10.21 22.75
N LEU A 129 -20.17 -9.07 23.27
CA LEU A 129 -18.83 -8.53 23.04
C LEU A 129 -17.73 -9.33 23.75
N ALA A 130 -18.03 -9.93 24.91
CA ALA A 130 -17.05 -10.69 25.68
C ALA A 130 -16.73 -12.08 25.09
N ASN A 131 -17.70 -12.73 24.45
CA ASN A 131 -17.54 -14.08 23.92
C ASN A 131 -16.88 -14.08 22.54
N HIS A 132 -15.77 -14.79 22.39
CA HIS A 132 -15.10 -14.98 21.09
C HIS A 132 -15.89 -15.94 20.20
N ASN A 133 -15.85 -15.75 18.88
CA ASN A 133 -16.55 -16.59 17.89
C ASN A 133 -18.07 -16.72 18.12
N ARG A 134 -18.71 -15.71 18.71
CA ARG A 134 -20.10 -15.83 19.17
C ARG A 134 -21.08 -15.93 18.00
N ILE A 135 -20.83 -15.24 16.89
CA ILE A 135 -21.70 -15.28 15.71
C ILE A 135 -21.60 -16.67 15.08
N THR A 136 -20.39 -17.19 14.90
CA THR A 136 -20.13 -18.52 14.33
C THR A 136 -20.75 -19.62 15.18
N GLN A 137 -20.57 -19.59 16.50
CA GLN A 137 -21.17 -20.57 17.41
C GLN A 137 -22.70 -20.54 17.35
N CYS A 138 -23.31 -19.36 17.32
CA CYS A 138 -24.76 -19.23 17.25
C CYS A 138 -25.32 -19.76 15.92
N LEU A 139 -24.63 -19.47 14.82
CA LEU A 139 -24.97 -20.00 13.50
C LEU A 139 -24.89 -21.53 13.46
N HIS A 140 -23.79 -22.10 13.96
CA HIS A 140 -23.59 -23.55 14.02
C HIS A 140 -24.70 -24.25 14.84
N GLN A 141 -25.01 -23.72 16.03
CA GLN A 141 -26.07 -24.25 16.89
C GLN A 141 -27.45 -24.22 16.23
N GLN A 142 -27.79 -23.14 15.51
CA GLN A 142 -29.09 -23.05 14.83
C GLN A 142 -29.17 -23.93 13.57
N LEU A 143 -28.05 -24.15 12.89
CA LEU A 143 -27.98 -25.03 11.72
C LEU A 143 -28.09 -26.51 12.10
N GLU A 144 -27.39 -26.95 13.15
CA GLU A 144 -27.41 -28.36 13.59
C GLU A 144 -28.80 -28.87 14.00
N VAL A 145 -29.71 -27.96 14.39
CA VAL A 145 -31.11 -28.29 14.72
C VAL A 145 -31.92 -28.64 13.47
N ILE A 146 -31.49 -28.21 12.27
CA ILE A 146 -32.21 -28.41 11.01
C ILE A 146 -31.80 -29.74 10.38
N PRO A 147 -32.73 -30.70 10.19
CA PRO A 147 -32.39 -31.98 9.56
C PRO A 147 -31.97 -31.82 8.10
N GLY A 148 -30.75 -32.25 7.76
CA GLY A 148 -30.21 -32.20 6.41
C GLY A 148 -29.74 -30.82 5.95
N TYR A 149 -29.35 -29.94 6.88
CA TYR A 149 -28.73 -28.65 6.55
C TYR A 149 -27.42 -28.83 5.77
N GLU A 150 -26.70 -29.93 6.03
CA GLU A 150 -25.43 -30.29 5.41
C GLU A 150 -25.58 -30.56 3.91
N GLU A 151 -26.76 -30.98 3.45
CA GLU A 151 -27.03 -31.20 2.03
C GLU A 151 -27.07 -29.86 1.28
N LEU A 152 -27.78 -28.86 1.81
CA LEU A 152 -27.83 -27.54 1.19
C LEU A 152 -26.45 -26.86 1.22
N LEU A 153 -25.71 -26.98 2.34
CA LEU A 153 -24.34 -26.47 2.41
C LEU A 153 -23.42 -27.18 1.42
N SER A 154 -23.59 -28.48 1.19
CA SER A 154 -22.86 -29.22 0.16
C SER A 154 -23.13 -28.66 -1.24
N ASP A 155 -24.38 -28.28 -1.55
CA ASP A 155 -24.71 -27.64 -2.84
C ASP A 155 -24.03 -26.28 -3.01
N ILE A 156 -24.01 -25.48 -1.95
CA ILE A 156 -23.32 -24.18 -1.92
C ILE A 156 -21.79 -24.35 -2.09
N VAL A 157 -21.19 -25.34 -1.44
CA VAL A 157 -19.75 -25.61 -1.58
C VAL A 157 -19.44 -26.13 -2.99
N ASN A 158 -20.25 -27.06 -3.52
CA ASN A 158 -20.04 -27.64 -4.84
C ASN A 158 -20.15 -26.60 -5.95
N ILE A 159 -21.14 -25.70 -5.88
CA ILE A 159 -21.24 -24.61 -6.87
C ILE A 159 -20.04 -23.67 -6.77
N CYS A 160 -19.53 -23.39 -5.56
CA CYS A 160 -18.32 -22.58 -5.44
C CYS A 160 -17.10 -23.28 -6.06
N VAL A 161 -16.97 -24.59 -5.86
CA VAL A 161 -15.90 -25.41 -6.46
C VAL A 161 -15.97 -25.37 -7.98
N ASP A 162 -17.16 -25.56 -8.55
CA ASP A 162 -17.39 -25.51 -10.00
C ASP A 162 -17.07 -24.12 -10.57
N TYR A 163 -17.58 -23.06 -9.94
CA TYR A 163 -17.32 -21.68 -10.36
C TYR A 163 -15.83 -21.32 -10.30
N TYR A 164 -15.10 -21.84 -9.30
CA TYR A 164 -13.66 -21.59 -9.19
C TYR A 164 -12.86 -22.35 -10.25
N GLU A 165 -13.21 -23.61 -10.50
CA GLU A 165 -12.56 -24.48 -11.49
C GLU A 165 -12.78 -23.97 -12.92
N ASN A 166 -14.01 -23.58 -13.24
CA ASN A 166 -14.42 -23.11 -14.57
C ASN A 166 -14.17 -21.61 -14.78
N LYS A 167 -13.58 -20.91 -13.80
CA LYS A 167 -13.30 -19.45 -13.84
C LYS A 167 -14.55 -18.60 -14.07
N MET A 168 -15.67 -18.98 -13.45
CA MET A 168 -16.95 -18.26 -13.48
C MET A 168 -16.95 -17.08 -12.50
N TYR A 169 -15.93 -16.21 -12.58
CA TYR A 169 -15.79 -15.01 -11.78
C TYR A 169 -15.06 -13.94 -12.59
N LEU A 170 -15.35 -12.67 -12.31
CA LEU A 170 -14.66 -11.57 -12.99
C LEU A 170 -13.72 -10.83 -12.06
N THR A 171 -14.19 -10.44 -10.87
CA THR A 171 -13.40 -9.61 -9.95
C THR A 171 -12.55 -10.43 -8.97
N PRO A 172 -11.44 -9.89 -8.44
CA PRO A 172 -10.65 -10.59 -7.42
C PRO A 172 -11.47 -10.92 -6.17
N SER A 173 -12.38 -10.02 -5.76
CA SER A 173 -13.28 -10.22 -4.63
C SER A 173 -14.21 -11.41 -4.81
N GLU A 174 -14.73 -11.66 -6.02
CA GLU A 174 -15.56 -12.82 -6.32
C GLU A 174 -14.74 -14.11 -6.25
N LYS A 175 -13.55 -14.12 -6.86
CA LYS A 175 -12.60 -15.24 -6.79
C LYS A 175 -12.31 -15.62 -5.33
N HIS A 176 -11.96 -14.64 -4.50
CA HIS A 176 -11.63 -14.86 -3.08
C HIS A 176 -12.85 -15.24 -2.25
N MET A 177 -14.05 -14.74 -2.60
CA MET A 177 -15.30 -15.14 -1.95
C MET A 177 -15.56 -16.64 -2.12
N LEU A 178 -15.36 -17.21 -3.31
CA LEU A 178 -15.59 -18.65 -3.55
C LEU A 178 -14.78 -19.51 -2.58
N LEU A 179 -13.49 -19.20 -2.42
CA LEU A 179 -12.60 -19.92 -1.52
C LEU A 179 -12.98 -19.75 -0.04
N LYS A 180 -13.39 -18.55 0.36
CA LYS A 180 -13.87 -18.29 1.74
C LYS A 180 -15.14 -19.08 2.05
N VAL A 181 -16.07 -19.16 1.10
CA VAL A 181 -17.30 -19.94 1.25
C VAL A 181 -17.00 -21.44 1.30
N MET A 182 -16.06 -21.96 0.50
CA MET A 182 -15.62 -23.34 0.61
C MET A 182 -15.09 -23.65 2.02
N GLY A 183 -14.19 -22.80 2.54
CA GLY A 183 -13.55 -23.03 3.84
C GLY A 183 -14.54 -22.97 4.99
N PHE A 184 -15.31 -21.88 5.08
CA PHE A 184 -16.28 -21.71 6.15
C PHE A 184 -17.49 -22.64 6.01
N GLY A 185 -17.89 -22.98 4.78
CA GLY A 185 -18.92 -23.98 4.50
C GLY A 185 -18.52 -25.37 5.02
N LEU A 186 -17.30 -25.83 4.71
CA LEU A 186 -16.77 -27.09 5.26
C LEU A 186 -16.70 -27.07 6.79
N TYR A 187 -16.26 -25.94 7.37
CA TYR A 187 -16.22 -25.77 8.82
C TYR A 187 -17.61 -25.91 9.45
N LEU A 188 -18.65 -25.30 8.86
CA LEU A 188 -20.03 -25.39 9.35
C LEU A 188 -20.67 -26.78 9.13
N MET A 189 -20.20 -27.53 8.14
CA MET A 189 -20.68 -28.89 7.85
C MET A 189 -20.02 -29.97 8.73
N ASP A 190 -18.88 -29.67 9.36
CA ASP A 190 -18.11 -30.61 10.18
C ASP A 190 -18.39 -30.37 11.67
N GLY A 191 -19.49 -30.97 12.15
CA GLY A 191 -20.02 -30.78 13.50
C GLY A 191 -20.40 -32.10 14.18
N ASN A 192 -21.29 -32.06 15.16
CA ASN A 192 -21.70 -33.28 15.88
C ASN A 192 -22.66 -34.13 15.04
N VAL A 193 -23.46 -33.50 14.18
CA VAL A 193 -24.51 -34.15 13.39
C VAL A 193 -24.01 -34.60 12.02
N SER A 194 -23.06 -33.87 11.43
CA SER A 194 -22.55 -34.07 10.07
C SER A 194 -21.03 -34.20 10.09
N ASN A 195 -20.49 -35.00 9.17
CA ASN A 195 -19.06 -35.24 9.04
C ASN A 195 -18.65 -35.15 7.56
N ILE A 196 -17.77 -34.20 7.25
CA ILE A 196 -17.37 -33.90 5.86
C ILE A 196 -16.62 -35.07 5.20
N TYR A 197 -15.89 -35.88 5.97
CA TYR A 197 -15.14 -37.02 5.44
C TYR A 197 -16.05 -38.18 5.04
N LYS A 198 -17.20 -38.34 5.72
CA LYS A 198 -18.24 -39.29 5.31
C LYS A 198 -18.99 -38.80 4.07
N LEU A 199 -19.22 -37.49 3.94
CA LEU A 199 -19.82 -36.90 2.74
C LEU A 199 -18.90 -37.04 1.52
N ASP A 200 -17.59 -36.86 1.71
CA ASP A 200 -16.55 -37.11 0.70
C ASP A 200 -16.51 -38.59 0.27
N ALA A 201 -16.59 -39.53 1.22
CA ALA A 201 -16.68 -40.96 0.91
C ALA A 201 -17.93 -41.32 0.08
N LYS A 202 -19.04 -40.60 0.28
CA LYS A 202 -20.27 -40.69 -0.53
C LYS A 202 -20.19 -39.92 -1.86
N LYS A 203 -19.05 -39.30 -2.17
CA LYS A 203 -18.85 -38.41 -3.32
C LYS A 203 -19.83 -37.23 -3.38
N ARG A 204 -20.35 -36.80 -2.23
CA ARG A 204 -21.26 -35.66 -2.13
C ARG A 204 -20.54 -34.32 -2.28
N ILE A 205 -19.31 -34.27 -1.79
CA ILE A 205 -18.36 -33.16 -1.92
C ILE A 205 -17.01 -33.74 -2.35
N ASN A 206 -16.13 -32.91 -2.90
CA ASN A 206 -14.80 -33.31 -3.32
C ASN A 206 -13.73 -32.56 -2.52
N LEU A 207 -13.25 -33.17 -1.43
CA LEU A 207 -12.26 -32.53 -0.55
C LEU A 207 -10.90 -32.40 -1.25
N SER A 208 -10.56 -33.29 -2.18
CA SER A 208 -9.29 -33.24 -2.93
C SER A 208 -9.17 -32.01 -3.82
N LYS A 209 -10.26 -31.57 -4.46
CA LYS A 209 -10.27 -30.32 -5.25
C LYS A 209 -10.05 -29.10 -4.35
N ILE A 210 -10.74 -29.05 -3.21
CA ILE A 210 -10.64 -27.94 -2.25
C ILE A 210 -9.23 -27.88 -1.65
N ASP A 211 -8.64 -29.02 -1.28
CA ASP A 211 -7.25 -29.10 -0.81
C ASP A 211 -6.27 -28.53 -1.85
N LYS A 212 -6.43 -28.91 -3.13
CA LYS A 212 -5.60 -28.37 -4.22
C LYS A 212 -5.74 -26.86 -4.36
N PHE A 213 -6.96 -26.33 -4.30
CA PHE A 213 -7.20 -24.89 -4.40
C PHE A 213 -6.58 -24.13 -3.23
N PHE A 214 -6.72 -24.63 -2.00
CA PHE A 214 -6.16 -24.02 -0.80
C PHE A 214 -4.63 -24.14 -0.76
N LYS A 215 -4.05 -25.19 -1.35
CA LYS A 215 -2.61 -25.31 -1.48
C LYS A 215 -2.04 -24.32 -2.49
N GLN A 216 -2.75 -24.11 -3.60
CA GLN A 216 -2.36 -23.16 -4.62
C GLN A 216 -2.44 -21.72 -4.09
N LEU A 217 -3.59 -21.34 -3.51
CA LEU A 217 -3.82 -20.05 -2.88
C LEU A 217 -4.24 -20.26 -1.42
N GLN A 218 -3.32 -19.99 -0.50
CA GLN A 218 -3.45 -20.27 0.94
C GLN A 218 -4.08 -19.12 1.72
N VAL A 219 -3.83 -17.88 1.30
CA VAL A 219 -4.21 -16.68 2.06
C VAL A 219 -4.99 -15.74 1.15
N VAL A 220 -6.12 -15.23 1.64
CA VAL A 220 -6.95 -14.26 0.92
C VAL A 220 -7.40 -13.11 1.83
N PRO A 221 -7.71 -11.93 1.26
CA PRO A 221 -8.32 -10.83 2.00
C PRO A 221 -9.67 -11.24 2.61
N LEU A 222 -9.80 -11.05 3.92
CA LEU A 222 -11.08 -11.16 4.61
C LEU A 222 -11.81 -9.82 4.56
N PHE A 223 -11.21 -8.78 5.14
CA PHE A 223 -11.73 -7.42 5.15
C PHE A 223 -10.60 -6.41 5.46
N GLY A 224 -10.35 -5.46 4.55
CA GLY A 224 -9.26 -4.49 4.70
C GLY A 224 -7.89 -5.18 4.79
N ASP A 225 -7.11 -4.85 5.82
CA ASP A 225 -5.81 -5.46 6.14
C ASP A 225 -5.94 -6.80 6.87
N MET A 226 -7.15 -7.19 7.31
CA MET A 226 -7.39 -8.52 7.89
C MET A 226 -7.42 -9.58 6.80
N GLN A 227 -6.52 -10.54 6.95
CA GLN A 227 -6.38 -11.69 6.05
C GLN A 227 -6.92 -12.95 6.71
N ILE A 228 -7.28 -13.95 5.91
CA ILE A 228 -7.66 -15.27 6.39
C ILE A 228 -6.79 -16.33 5.73
N GLU A 229 -6.16 -17.18 6.55
CA GLU A 229 -5.52 -18.40 6.08
C GLU A 229 -6.61 -19.45 5.86
N LEU A 230 -6.84 -19.86 4.62
CA LEU A 230 -7.94 -20.77 4.27
C LEU A 230 -7.81 -22.14 4.94
N ALA A 231 -6.58 -22.60 5.15
CA ALA A 231 -6.28 -23.82 5.87
C ALA A 231 -6.69 -23.76 7.36
N ARG A 232 -6.89 -22.56 7.94
CA ARG A 232 -7.36 -22.40 9.32
C ARG A 232 -8.72 -23.06 9.53
N TYR A 233 -9.66 -22.89 8.60
CA TYR A 233 -11.00 -23.50 8.68
C TYR A 233 -10.92 -25.02 8.79
N ILE A 234 -9.99 -25.63 8.04
CA ILE A 234 -9.75 -27.06 8.05
C ILE A 234 -9.10 -27.49 9.37
N LYS A 235 -8.03 -26.79 9.79
CA LYS A 235 -7.29 -27.10 11.04
C LYS A 235 -8.19 -27.02 12.29
N THR A 236 -9.21 -26.16 12.28
CA THR A 236 -10.13 -25.96 13.41
C THR A 236 -11.43 -26.76 13.30
N SER A 237 -11.60 -27.59 12.27
CA SER A 237 -12.82 -28.40 12.09
C SER A 237 -12.89 -29.53 13.12
N ALA A 238 -14.09 -29.99 13.47
CA ALA A 238 -14.30 -30.93 14.57
C ALA A 238 -13.54 -32.26 14.42
N HIS A 239 -13.42 -32.77 13.20
CA HIS A 239 -12.81 -34.09 12.92
C HIS A 239 -11.45 -34.00 12.20
N TYR A 240 -10.77 -32.85 12.23
CA TYR A 240 -9.48 -32.66 11.56
C TYR A 240 -8.37 -33.58 12.10
N GLU A 241 -8.26 -33.71 13.41
CA GLU A 241 -7.14 -34.41 14.05
C GLU A 241 -7.00 -35.87 13.61
N GLU A 242 -8.13 -36.55 13.41
CA GLU A 242 -8.19 -37.95 12.96
C GLU A 242 -7.90 -38.10 11.45
N ASN A 243 -8.02 -37.01 10.68
CA ASN A 243 -8.00 -37.01 9.21
C ASN A 243 -6.89 -36.13 8.61
N LYS A 244 -5.86 -35.78 9.38
CA LYS A 244 -4.75 -34.91 8.94
C LYS A 244 -4.09 -35.35 7.63
N SER A 245 -3.97 -36.66 7.42
CA SER A 245 -3.31 -37.23 6.24
C SER A 245 -4.02 -36.92 4.92
N LYS A 246 -5.30 -36.52 4.95
CA LYS A 246 -6.06 -36.13 3.76
C LYS A 246 -5.71 -34.73 3.23
N TRP A 247 -5.05 -33.90 4.03
CA TRP A 247 -4.84 -32.48 3.71
C TRP A 247 -3.37 -32.19 3.45
N THR A 248 -3.08 -31.63 2.28
CA THR A 248 -1.75 -31.14 1.91
C THR A 248 -1.65 -29.62 2.00
N CYS A 249 -2.77 -28.90 1.98
CA CYS A 249 -2.82 -27.45 2.14
C CYS A 249 -2.46 -26.98 3.57
N THR A 250 -2.49 -27.87 4.55
CA THR A 250 -2.13 -27.57 5.95
C THR A 250 -0.62 -27.68 6.21
N GLN A 251 0.15 -28.19 5.25
CA GLN A 251 1.60 -28.35 5.34
C GLN A 251 2.32 -27.07 4.91
N SER A 252 3.41 -26.74 5.59
CA SER A 252 4.23 -25.55 5.36
C SER A 252 5.03 -25.68 4.04
N SER A 253 4.39 -25.36 2.93
CA SER A 253 5.04 -25.21 1.63
C SER A 253 4.66 -23.85 1.04
N ILE A 254 5.67 -23.12 0.56
CA ILE A 254 5.46 -21.82 -0.08
C ILE A 254 5.02 -22.10 -1.52
N SER A 255 3.83 -21.64 -1.88
CA SER A 255 3.33 -21.76 -3.25
C SER A 255 4.15 -20.87 -4.20
N PRO A 256 4.55 -21.36 -5.39
CA PRO A 256 5.16 -20.53 -6.43
C PRO A 256 4.27 -19.34 -6.85
N GLN A 257 2.97 -19.40 -6.58
CA GLN A 257 2.04 -18.30 -6.81
C GLN A 257 2.43 -17.00 -6.10
N TYR A 258 3.20 -17.08 -5.01
CA TYR A 258 3.64 -15.91 -4.26
C TYR A 258 4.98 -15.32 -4.75
N ASN A 259 5.65 -15.96 -5.71
CA ASN A 259 6.85 -15.42 -6.34
C ASN A 259 6.45 -14.48 -7.49
N ILE A 260 6.29 -13.18 -7.18
CA ILE A 260 5.89 -12.19 -8.18
C ILE A 260 6.89 -12.09 -9.33
N CYS A 261 8.20 -12.27 -9.06
CA CYS A 261 9.25 -12.14 -10.06
C CYS A 261 9.15 -13.17 -11.18
N GLU A 262 8.79 -14.42 -10.87
CA GLU A 262 8.54 -15.45 -11.88
C GLU A 262 7.29 -15.15 -12.71
N GLN A 263 6.25 -14.60 -12.06
CA GLN A 263 5.00 -14.25 -12.74
C GLN A 263 5.14 -13.03 -13.66
N MET A 264 6.11 -12.14 -13.41
CA MET A 264 6.32 -10.94 -14.22
C MET A 264 6.54 -11.22 -15.70
N VAL A 265 7.19 -12.34 -16.04
CA VAL A 265 7.44 -12.71 -17.44
C VAL A 265 6.11 -12.89 -18.17
N GLN A 266 5.21 -13.69 -17.61
CA GLN A 266 3.88 -13.91 -18.20
C GLN A 266 3.04 -12.64 -18.20
N ILE A 267 3.12 -11.82 -17.14
CA ILE A 267 2.36 -10.56 -17.06
C ILE A 267 2.79 -9.60 -18.19
N ARG A 268 4.10 -9.44 -18.41
CA ARG A 268 4.64 -8.59 -19.49
C ARG A 268 4.22 -9.09 -20.87
N ASP A 269 4.29 -10.40 -21.11
CA ASP A 269 3.89 -11.01 -22.38
C ASP A 269 2.38 -10.83 -22.64
N ASP A 270 1.54 -11.07 -21.62
CA ASP A 270 0.09 -10.87 -21.68
C ASP A 270 -0.23 -9.39 -21.94
N HIS A 271 0.45 -8.46 -21.26
CA HIS A 271 0.26 -7.02 -21.42
C HIS A 271 0.61 -6.54 -22.83
N ILE A 272 1.80 -6.90 -23.33
CA ILE A 272 2.24 -6.50 -24.68
C ILE A 272 1.28 -7.03 -25.74
N ARG A 273 0.87 -8.30 -25.63
CA ARG A 273 -0.06 -8.92 -26.59
C ARG A 273 -1.41 -8.22 -26.58
N PHE A 274 -2.00 -8.01 -25.41
CA PHE A 274 -3.33 -7.41 -25.29
C PHE A 274 -3.34 -5.93 -25.71
N ILE A 275 -2.38 -5.13 -25.24
CA ILE A 275 -2.32 -3.70 -25.59
C ILE A 275 -2.04 -3.52 -27.09
N SER A 276 -1.22 -4.37 -27.71
CA SER A 276 -0.99 -4.31 -29.15
C SER A 276 -2.27 -4.58 -29.95
N GLU A 277 -3.08 -5.55 -29.52
CA GLU A 277 -4.38 -5.84 -30.13
C GLU A 277 -5.37 -4.69 -29.91
N LEU A 278 -5.50 -4.20 -28.68
CA LEU A 278 -6.37 -3.07 -28.33
C LEU A 278 -6.02 -1.79 -29.10
N ALA A 279 -4.73 -1.49 -29.24
CA ALA A 279 -4.25 -0.33 -29.97
C ALA A 279 -4.60 -0.42 -31.46
N ARG A 280 -4.62 -1.63 -32.06
CA ARG A 280 -5.04 -1.79 -33.47
C ARG A 280 -6.50 -1.39 -33.68
N TYR A 281 -7.41 -1.82 -32.80
CA TYR A 281 -8.83 -1.44 -32.88
C TYR A 281 -9.01 0.08 -32.68
N SER A 282 -8.36 0.67 -31.68
CA SER A 282 -8.43 2.13 -31.45
C SER A 282 -7.85 2.94 -32.61
N ASN A 283 -6.68 2.55 -33.14
CA ASN A 283 -6.07 3.25 -34.25
C ASN A 283 -6.85 3.08 -35.55
N SER A 284 -7.45 1.90 -35.77
CA SER A 284 -8.31 1.69 -36.94
C SER A 284 -9.50 2.65 -36.93
N GLU A 285 -10.17 2.85 -35.80
CA GLU A 285 -11.27 3.81 -35.68
C GLU A 285 -10.83 5.26 -35.91
N VAL A 286 -9.65 5.64 -35.44
CA VAL A 286 -9.11 7.00 -35.61
C VAL A 286 -8.69 7.27 -37.06
N VAL A 287 -8.11 6.27 -37.73
CA VAL A 287 -7.57 6.40 -39.10
C VAL A 287 -8.66 6.25 -40.17
N THR A 288 -9.66 5.39 -39.97
CA THR A 288 -10.67 5.15 -41.01
C THR A 288 -11.69 6.27 -41.15
N GLY A 289 -11.76 7.22 -40.21
CA GLY A 289 -12.67 8.37 -40.31
C GLY A 289 -14.16 8.01 -40.46
N SER A 290 -14.51 6.72 -40.34
CA SER A 290 -15.85 6.15 -40.48
C SER A 290 -16.63 6.27 -39.17
N GLY A 291 -16.34 7.32 -38.41
CA GLY A 291 -17.12 7.72 -37.26
C GLY A 291 -18.36 8.43 -37.76
N LEU A 292 -19.47 7.67 -37.90
CA LEU A 292 -20.81 7.99 -37.40
C LEU A 292 -21.94 7.29 -38.18
N ASP A 293 -21.75 6.85 -39.43
CA ASP A 293 -22.86 6.47 -40.32
C ASP A 293 -22.91 5.01 -40.82
N SER A 294 -21.92 4.15 -40.53
CA SER A 294 -21.99 2.72 -40.84
C SER A 294 -22.10 1.88 -39.57
N GLN A 295 -23.23 1.18 -39.38
CA GLN A 295 -23.33 0.16 -38.33
C GLN A 295 -22.26 -0.91 -38.55
N LYS A 296 -21.55 -1.26 -37.47
CA LYS A 296 -20.59 -2.37 -37.47
C LYS A 296 -21.33 -3.70 -37.61
N SER A 297 -20.67 -4.72 -38.13
CA SER A 297 -21.27 -6.06 -38.18
C SER A 297 -21.40 -6.67 -36.79
N ASP A 298 -22.27 -7.66 -36.66
CA ASP A 298 -22.40 -8.42 -35.41
C ASP A 298 -21.08 -9.11 -35.02
N GLU A 299 -20.28 -9.56 -36.02
CA GLU A 299 -18.94 -10.09 -35.79
C GLU A 299 -17.98 -9.05 -35.20
N GLU A 300 -17.97 -7.82 -35.71
CA GLU A 300 -17.13 -6.74 -35.20
C GLU A 300 -17.52 -6.36 -33.76
N TYR A 301 -18.82 -6.29 -33.47
CA TYR A 301 -19.30 -6.07 -32.10
C TYR A 301 -18.91 -7.22 -31.16
N ARG A 302 -18.96 -8.47 -31.64
CA ARG A 302 -18.54 -9.64 -30.87
C ARG A 302 -17.05 -9.60 -30.56
N GLU A 303 -16.20 -9.24 -31.52
CA GLU A 303 -14.76 -9.10 -31.29
C GLU A 303 -14.45 -8.03 -30.23
N LEU A 304 -15.14 -6.88 -30.29
CA LEU A 304 -15.02 -5.82 -29.28
C LEU A 304 -15.51 -6.27 -27.90
N PHE A 305 -16.59 -7.05 -27.84
CA PHE A 305 -17.09 -7.65 -26.60
C PHE A 305 -16.06 -8.62 -25.99
N ASP A 306 -15.50 -9.51 -26.80
CA ASP A 306 -14.49 -10.47 -26.36
C ASP A 306 -13.19 -9.76 -25.93
N LEU A 307 -12.82 -8.67 -26.61
CA LEU A 307 -11.68 -7.84 -26.24
C LEU A 307 -11.92 -7.12 -24.90
N ALA A 308 -13.10 -6.54 -24.70
CA ALA A 308 -13.46 -5.89 -23.43
C ALA A 308 -13.45 -6.88 -22.26
N LEU A 309 -14.04 -8.07 -22.45
CA LEU A 309 -14.05 -9.11 -21.43
C LEU A 309 -12.63 -9.60 -21.11
N ARG A 310 -11.80 -9.87 -22.13
CA ARG A 310 -10.38 -10.25 -21.95
C ARG A 310 -9.61 -9.18 -21.18
N GLY A 311 -9.82 -7.91 -21.50
CA GLY A 311 -9.18 -6.79 -20.79
C GLY A 311 -9.54 -6.74 -19.30
N LEU A 312 -10.83 -6.88 -18.97
CA LEU A 312 -11.29 -6.93 -17.58
C LEU A 312 -10.74 -8.14 -16.83
N GLN A 313 -10.66 -9.30 -17.49
CA GLN A 313 -10.08 -10.51 -16.91
C GLN A 313 -8.57 -10.38 -16.64
N LEU A 314 -7.81 -9.75 -17.55
CA LEU A 314 -6.38 -9.48 -17.36
C LEU A 314 -6.14 -8.52 -16.20
N LEU A 315 -6.87 -7.41 -16.14
CA LEU A 315 -6.80 -6.45 -15.03
C LEU A 315 -7.14 -7.11 -13.69
N SER A 316 -8.17 -7.97 -13.69
CA SER A 316 -8.53 -8.74 -12.50
C SER A 316 -7.43 -9.72 -12.09
N LYS A 317 -6.84 -10.46 -13.04
CA LYS A 317 -5.73 -11.40 -12.78
C LYS A 317 -4.54 -10.69 -12.15
N TRP A 318 -4.12 -9.55 -12.71
CA TRP A 318 -2.98 -8.77 -12.19
C TRP A 318 -3.28 -8.16 -10.82
N SER A 319 -4.47 -7.57 -10.65
CA SER A 319 -4.91 -7.02 -9.36
C SER A 319 -5.00 -8.12 -8.29
N ALA A 320 -5.51 -9.30 -8.64
CA ALA A 320 -5.56 -10.44 -7.75
C ALA A 320 -4.16 -10.89 -7.33
N HIS A 321 -3.20 -11.00 -8.25
CA HIS A 321 -1.83 -11.38 -7.91
C HIS A 321 -1.15 -10.41 -6.95
N VAL A 322 -1.28 -9.10 -7.19
CA VAL A 322 -0.76 -8.07 -6.28
C VAL A 322 -1.36 -8.23 -4.88
N MET A 323 -2.69 -8.36 -4.81
CA MET A 323 -3.38 -8.51 -3.52
C MET A 323 -3.04 -9.83 -2.83
N GLU A 324 -2.91 -10.94 -3.56
CA GLU A 324 -2.62 -12.27 -3.00
C GLU A 324 -1.20 -12.33 -2.41
N VAL A 325 -0.20 -11.77 -3.10
CA VAL A 325 1.17 -11.67 -2.56
C VAL A 325 1.20 -10.75 -1.34
N TYR A 326 0.51 -9.60 -1.40
CA TYR A 326 0.38 -8.70 -0.26
C TYR A 326 -0.28 -9.38 0.96
N SER A 327 -1.40 -10.05 0.76
CA SER A 327 -2.11 -10.82 1.78
C SER A 327 -1.23 -11.90 2.41
N TRP A 328 -0.48 -12.64 1.59
CA TRP A 328 0.39 -13.69 2.09
C TRP A 328 1.53 -13.14 2.95
N LYS A 329 2.15 -12.03 2.53
CA LYS A 329 3.24 -11.36 3.27
C LYS A 329 2.74 -10.76 4.59
N LEU A 330 1.48 -10.31 4.66
CA LEU A 330 0.90 -9.79 5.90
C LEU A 330 0.79 -10.84 7.02
N VAL A 331 0.48 -12.10 6.67
CA VAL A 331 0.36 -13.19 7.66
C VAL A 331 1.66 -13.95 7.89
N HIS A 332 2.68 -13.73 7.06
CA HIS A 332 4.02 -14.30 7.19
C HIS A 332 5.07 -13.18 7.35
N PRO A 333 5.10 -12.48 8.50
CA PRO A 333 6.10 -11.45 8.76
C PRO A 333 7.51 -12.04 8.71
N THR A 334 8.44 -11.29 8.11
CA THR A 334 9.85 -11.70 8.09
C THR A 334 10.47 -11.64 9.49
N ASP A 335 11.65 -12.19 9.62
CA ASP A 335 12.45 -12.12 10.84
C ASP A 335 13.94 -11.89 10.50
N LYS A 336 14.75 -11.75 11.55
CA LYS A 336 16.20 -11.57 11.45
C LYS A 336 16.94 -12.74 10.78
N PHE A 337 16.32 -13.91 10.69
CA PHE A 337 16.92 -15.10 10.07
C PHE A 337 16.67 -15.11 8.56
N CYS A 338 15.47 -14.72 8.14
CA CYS A 338 15.10 -14.59 6.73
C CYS A 338 15.62 -13.29 6.09
N ASN A 339 15.69 -12.19 6.84
CA ASN A 339 16.21 -10.90 6.37
C ASN A 339 17.19 -10.29 7.38
N LYS A 340 18.46 -10.19 7.00
CA LYS A 340 19.54 -9.65 7.86
C LYS A 340 19.36 -8.18 8.19
N ASP A 341 18.66 -7.42 7.34
CA ASP A 341 18.39 -6.00 7.55
C ASP A 341 17.19 -5.75 8.48
N CYS A 342 16.47 -6.81 8.87
CA CYS A 342 15.32 -6.74 9.77
C CYS A 342 15.79 -6.69 11.24
N PRO A 343 15.59 -5.57 11.97
CA PRO A 343 15.92 -5.48 13.38
C PRO A 343 15.06 -6.46 14.20
N GLY A 344 15.64 -7.05 15.25
CA GLY A 344 14.88 -7.88 16.19
C GLY A 344 13.83 -7.11 17.01
N THR A 345 13.95 -5.78 17.06
CA THR A 345 13.01 -4.86 17.72
C THR A 345 11.89 -4.37 16.81
N ALA A 346 11.88 -4.77 15.53
CA ALA A 346 10.89 -4.30 14.57
C ALA A 346 9.49 -4.84 14.91
N GLU A 347 8.51 -3.94 14.89
CA GLU A 347 7.11 -4.28 15.10
C GLU A 347 6.62 -5.26 14.02
N GLU A 348 5.63 -6.07 14.35
CA GLU A 348 5.11 -7.10 13.44
C GLU A 348 4.63 -6.53 12.10
N TYR A 349 3.97 -5.37 12.11
CA TYR A 349 3.54 -4.72 10.87
C TYR A 349 4.71 -4.26 10.00
N GLU A 350 5.79 -3.78 10.60
CA GLU A 350 7.00 -3.37 9.87
C GLU A 350 7.72 -4.60 9.27
N ARG A 351 7.74 -5.71 10.02
CA ARG A 351 8.25 -7.01 9.56
C ARG A 351 7.39 -7.63 8.47
N ALA A 352 6.08 -7.38 8.47
CA ALA A 352 5.15 -7.86 7.45
C ALA A 352 5.18 -7.03 6.16
N THR A 353 5.57 -5.75 6.25
CA THR A 353 5.58 -4.79 5.13
C THR A 353 7.00 -4.40 4.73
N ARG A 354 7.58 -3.38 5.37
CA ARG A 354 8.85 -2.74 4.99
C ARG A 354 9.99 -3.73 4.72
N TYR A 355 10.15 -4.72 5.60
CA TYR A 355 11.24 -5.69 5.56
C TYR A 355 10.90 -6.99 4.81
N ASN A 356 9.65 -7.19 4.40
CA ASN A 356 9.19 -8.43 3.78
C ASN A 356 9.27 -8.43 2.24
N TYR A 357 9.77 -7.34 1.65
CA TYR A 357 9.93 -7.21 0.20
C TYR A 357 11.38 -6.91 -0.18
N THR A 358 11.93 -7.70 -1.12
CA THR A 358 13.20 -7.39 -1.77
C THR A 358 13.08 -6.19 -2.70
N SER A 359 14.20 -5.70 -3.22
CA SER A 359 14.22 -4.59 -4.19
C SER A 359 13.47 -4.98 -5.48
N GLU A 360 13.73 -6.20 -5.97
CA GLU A 360 13.14 -6.77 -7.17
C GLU A 360 11.63 -6.95 -7.03
N GLU A 361 11.17 -7.46 -5.87
CA GLU A 361 9.74 -7.57 -5.58
C GLU A 361 9.09 -6.18 -5.61
N LYS A 362 9.69 -5.17 -4.97
CA LYS A 362 9.15 -3.79 -4.98
C LYS A 362 9.03 -3.22 -6.40
N PHE A 363 10.04 -3.42 -7.25
CA PHE A 363 9.96 -2.99 -8.65
C PHE A 363 8.86 -3.73 -9.42
N ALA A 364 8.73 -5.05 -9.24
CA ALA A 364 7.66 -5.82 -9.84
C ALA A 364 6.27 -5.30 -9.44
N PHE A 365 6.06 -5.00 -8.16
CA PHE A 365 4.80 -4.39 -7.67
C PHE A 365 4.50 -3.04 -8.32
N VAL A 366 5.51 -2.17 -8.47
CA VAL A 366 5.37 -0.87 -9.12
C VAL A 366 5.03 -1.03 -10.60
N GLU A 367 5.64 -1.99 -11.28
CA GLU A 367 5.40 -2.28 -12.70
C GLU A 367 3.98 -2.79 -12.95
N VAL A 368 3.52 -3.80 -12.21
CA VAL A 368 2.13 -4.30 -12.32
C VAL A 368 1.13 -3.20 -11.97
N GLY A 369 1.45 -2.38 -10.98
CA GLY A 369 0.68 -1.19 -10.64
C GLY A 369 0.61 -0.20 -11.79
N ALA A 370 1.72 0.11 -12.45
CA ALA A 370 1.77 1.03 -13.58
C ALA A 370 1.01 0.48 -14.81
N ASP A 371 1.15 -0.81 -15.11
CA ASP A 371 0.45 -1.48 -16.22
C ASP A 371 -1.06 -1.53 -15.99
N SER A 372 -1.49 -1.75 -14.74
CA SER A 372 -2.92 -1.77 -14.38
C SER A 372 -3.53 -0.37 -14.27
N LEU A 373 -2.73 0.65 -13.93
CA LEU A 373 -3.18 2.01 -13.62
C LEU A 373 -2.65 3.07 -14.62
N HIS A 374 -2.45 2.68 -15.87
CA HIS A 374 -1.81 3.44 -16.96
C HIS A 374 -2.37 4.87 -17.22
N TYR A 375 -3.37 5.37 -16.47
CA TYR A 375 -4.05 6.63 -16.74
C TYR A 375 -4.28 7.62 -15.58
N ARG A 376 -3.68 7.46 -14.38
CA ARG A 376 -4.08 8.32 -13.24
C ARG A 376 -3.00 9.03 -12.42
N VAL A 377 -1.76 9.15 -12.91
CA VAL A 377 -0.69 9.81 -12.13
C VAL A 377 -0.85 11.34 -12.01
N LYS A 378 -1.66 12.00 -12.84
CA LYS A 378 -1.84 13.47 -12.79
C LYS A 378 -2.88 13.97 -11.78
N LEU A 379 -3.72 13.09 -11.22
CA LEU A 379 -4.74 13.46 -10.25
C LEU A 379 -4.48 12.75 -8.92
N LEU A 380 -3.82 13.45 -7.99
CA LEU A 380 -3.57 12.93 -6.65
C LEU A 380 -4.58 13.54 -5.68
N LEU A 381 -5.43 12.71 -5.07
CA LEU A 381 -6.46 13.13 -4.10
C LEU A 381 -7.37 14.27 -4.64
N GLY A 382 -7.74 14.18 -5.93
CA GLY A 382 -8.60 15.18 -6.59
C GLY A 382 -7.87 16.47 -6.99
N ARG A 383 -6.56 16.60 -6.75
CA ARG A 383 -5.75 17.75 -7.17
C ARG A 383 -4.97 17.42 -8.43
N SER A 384 -4.98 18.35 -9.37
CA SER A 384 -4.02 18.34 -10.48
C SER A 384 -2.70 18.92 -9.96
N ILE A 385 -1.67 18.09 -9.88
CA ILE A 385 -0.34 18.51 -9.41
C ILE A 385 0.57 18.69 -10.62
N ASP A 386 1.01 19.93 -10.85
CA ASP A 386 2.03 20.23 -11.83
C ASP A 386 3.43 19.90 -11.26
N LEU A 387 3.87 18.67 -11.50
CA LEU A 387 5.19 18.20 -11.09
C LEU A 387 6.31 18.98 -11.78
N ASN A 388 6.14 19.41 -13.03
CA ASN A 388 7.16 20.16 -13.75
C ASN A 388 7.43 21.49 -13.05
N ARG A 389 6.37 22.22 -12.66
CA ARG A 389 6.50 23.46 -11.89
C ARG A 389 7.21 23.25 -10.56
N LEU A 390 6.85 22.22 -9.79
CA LEU A 390 7.48 21.95 -8.48
C LEU A 390 8.96 21.57 -8.60
N ILE A 391 9.30 20.78 -9.62
CA ILE A 391 10.68 20.41 -9.92
C ILE A 391 11.47 21.65 -10.36
N THR A 392 10.90 22.45 -11.25
CA THR A 392 11.52 23.69 -11.76
C THR A 392 11.84 24.67 -10.63
N GLN A 393 10.94 24.86 -9.66
CA GLN A 393 11.19 25.72 -8.50
C GLN A 393 12.41 25.25 -7.68
N ARG A 394 12.53 23.94 -7.44
CA ARG A 394 13.66 23.37 -6.67
C ARG A 394 14.97 23.43 -7.45
N ILE A 395 14.92 23.17 -8.75
CA ILE A 395 16.10 23.20 -9.62
C ILE A 395 16.58 24.62 -9.82
N SER A 396 15.68 25.59 -9.99
CA SER A 396 16.03 27.02 -10.06
C SER A 396 16.78 27.44 -8.78
N ALA A 397 16.24 27.15 -7.60
CA ALA A 397 16.92 27.43 -6.34
C ALA A 397 18.28 26.71 -6.20
N ALA A 398 18.38 25.46 -6.67
CA ALA A 398 19.64 24.72 -6.67
C ALA A 398 20.68 25.37 -7.60
N MET A 399 20.28 25.87 -8.77
CA MET A 399 21.14 26.59 -9.71
C MET A 399 21.64 27.92 -9.14
N TYR A 400 20.77 28.73 -8.52
CA TYR A 400 21.19 29.94 -7.80
C TYR A 400 22.22 29.61 -6.71
N LYS A 401 21.97 28.54 -5.96
CA LYS A 401 22.90 28.07 -4.94
C LYS A 401 24.23 27.61 -5.53
N SER A 402 24.27 26.87 -6.64
CA SER A 402 25.53 26.46 -7.27
C SER A 402 26.35 27.67 -7.74
N LEU A 403 25.70 28.68 -8.33
CA LEU A 403 26.37 29.92 -8.77
C LEU A 403 26.92 30.72 -7.58
N ASP A 404 26.12 30.90 -6.53
CA ASP A 404 26.53 31.56 -5.31
C ASP A 404 27.72 30.85 -4.63
N GLN A 405 27.71 29.52 -4.59
CA GLN A 405 28.81 28.75 -4.02
C GLN A 405 30.09 28.81 -4.87
N ALA A 406 29.97 28.85 -6.20
CA ALA A 406 31.13 29.07 -7.07
C ALA A 406 31.79 30.42 -6.80
N ILE A 407 30.99 31.50 -6.68
CA ILE A 407 31.49 32.85 -6.39
C ILE A 407 32.05 32.94 -4.96
N SER A 408 31.35 32.37 -3.97
CA SER A 408 31.80 32.39 -2.57
C SER A 408 33.10 31.60 -2.37
N ARG A 409 33.33 30.54 -3.16
CA ARG A 409 34.59 29.80 -3.17
C ARG A 409 35.74 30.66 -3.70
N PHE A 410 35.50 31.41 -4.78
CA PHE A 410 36.48 32.37 -5.29
C PHE A 410 36.82 33.47 -4.26
N GLU A 411 35.82 34.00 -3.54
CA GLU A 411 36.02 35.00 -2.47
C GLU A 411 36.86 34.48 -1.29
N SER A 412 36.95 33.15 -1.13
CA SER A 412 37.76 32.51 -0.08
C SER A 412 39.19 32.17 -0.50
N GLU A 413 39.53 32.34 -1.77
CA GLU A 413 40.80 31.93 -2.37
C GLU A 413 41.55 33.12 -2.99
N ASP A 414 42.82 32.89 -3.38
CA ASP A 414 43.65 33.94 -3.99
C ASP A 414 43.28 34.18 -5.46
N LEU A 415 43.89 35.19 -6.08
CA LEU A 415 43.60 35.55 -7.47
C LEU A 415 43.82 34.39 -8.46
N THR A 416 44.67 33.39 -8.15
CA THR A 416 44.94 32.29 -9.08
C THR A 416 43.76 31.34 -9.24
N SER A 417 42.88 31.28 -8.24
CA SER A 417 41.64 30.48 -8.25
C SER A 417 40.58 30.98 -9.25
N ILE A 418 40.79 32.12 -9.92
CA ILE A 418 39.86 32.63 -10.95
C ILE A 418 39.70 31.65 -12.12
N VAL A 419 40.73 30.86 -12.41
CA VAL A 419 40.67 29.79 -13.42
C VAL A 419 39.68 28.72 -12.97
N GLU A 420 39.73 28.30 -11.69
CA GLU A 420 38.77 27.34 -11.14
C GLU A 420 37.33 27.87 -11.19
N LEU A 421 37.14 29.15 -10.88
CA LEU A 421 35.83 29.81 -10.99
C LEU A 421 35.29 29.78 -12.42
N GLU A 422 36.12 30.10 -13.43
CA GLU A 422 35.71 30.07 -14.84
C GLU A 422 35.21 28.67 -15.24
N TRP A 423 35.95 27.62 -14.85
CA TRP A 423 35.55 26.25 -15.08
C TRP A 423 34.22 25.89 -14.40
N LEU A 424 34.04 26.28 -13.13
CA LEU A 424 32.78 26.05 -12.40
C LEU A 424 31.60 26.78 -13.05
N LEU A 425 31.79 28.00 -13.54
CA LEU A 425 30.74 28.76 -14.23
C LEU A 425 30.37 28.11 -15.57
N GLU A 426 31.33 27.56 -16.31
CA GLU A 426 31.03 26.85 -17.57
C GLU A 426 30.29 25.53 -17.31
N ILE A 427 30.62 24.80 -16.23
CA ILE A 427 29.85 23.61 -15.80
C ILE A 427 28.41 24.01 -15.45
N ASN A 428 28.21 25.10 -14.71
CA ASN A 428 26.89 25.62 -14.38
C ASN A 428 26.13 26.06 -15.64
N ARG A 429 26.81 26.68 -16.61
CA ARG A 429 26.22 27.07 -17.90
C ARG A 429 25.77 25.87 -18.72
N LEU A 430 26.59 24.82 -18.77
CA LEU A 430 26.22 23.56 -19.41
C LEU A 430 25.03 22.90 -18.71
N THR A 431 25.03 22.89 -17.38
CA THR A 431 23.94 22.35 -16.56
C THR A 431 22.63 23.08 -16.83
N HIS A 432 22.65 24.41 -16.85
CA HIS A 432 21.51 25.25 -17.22
C HIS A 432 20.97 24.90 -18.62
N ARG A 433 21.87 24.78 -19.62
CA ARG A 433 21.51 24.43 -21.00
C ARG A 433 20.85 23.04 -21.10
N LEU A 434 21.33 22.06 -20.34
CA LEU A 434 20.75 20.72 -20.31
C LEU A 434 19.37 20.72 -19.65
N LEU A 435 19.20 21.47 -18.55
CA LEU A 435 17.92 21.59 -17.84
C LEU A 435 16.86 22.31 -18.68
N CYS A 436 17.23 23.39 -19.38
CA CYS A 436 16.31 24.17 -20.23
C CYS A 436 15.68 23.37 -21.39
N LYS A 437 16.18 22.16 -21.70
CA LYS A 437 15.55 21.25 -22.67
C LYS A 437 14.22 20.67 -22.16
N HIS A 438 13.99 20.65 -20.85
CA HIS A 438 12.86 19.96 -20.21
C HIS A 438 12.04 20.87 -19.26
N MET A 439 12.55 22.04 -18.89
CA MET A 439 11.90 22.97 -17.98
C MET A 439 12.21 24.43 -18.33
N THR A 440 11.43 25.35 -17.78
CA THR A 440 11.59 26.79 -18.01
C THR A 440 12.32 27.42 -16.83
N LEU A 441 13.59 27.81 -17.04
CA LEU A 441 14.40 28.52 -16.05
C LEU A 441 14.62 29.97 -16.50
N ASP A 442 14.97 30.84 -15.56
CA ASP A 442 15.47 32.18 -15.87
C ASP A 442 16.72 32.08 -16.75
N SER A 443 17.03 33.13 -17.50
CA SER A 443 18.24 33.12 -18.34
C SER A 443 19.49 32.98 -17.48
N PHE A 444 20.47 32.21 -17.95
CA PHE A 444 21.72 31.99 -17.21
C PHE A 444 22.38 33.32 -16.80
N ASP A 445 22.37 34.30 -17.70
CA ASP A 445 22.96 35.62 -17.44
C ASP A 445 22.22 36.37 -16.33
N ALA A 446 20.89 36.24 -16.23
CA ALA A 446 20.13 36.82 -15.13
C ALA A 446 20.48 36.14 -13.81
N MET A 447 20.48 34.80 -13.79
CA MET A 447 20.84 34.02 -12.59
C MET A 447 22.26 34.33 -12.11
N PHE A 448 23.21 34.44 -13.05
CA PHE A 448 24.60 34.77 -12.76
C PHE A 448 24.77 36.20 -12.24
N ARG A 449 24.12 37.18 -12.87
CA ARG A 449 24.18 38.58 -12.39
C ARG A 449 23.60 38.71 -11.00
N GLU A 450 22.50 38.03 -10.71
CA GLU A 450 21.91 38.02 -9.38
C GLU A 450 22.86 37.40 -8.35
N ALA A 451 23.41 36.21 -8.61
CA ALA A 451 24.39 35.58 -7.72
C ALA A 451 25.66 36.42 -7.51
N ASN A 452 26.10 37.14 -8.54
CA ASN A 452 27.25 38.05 -8.51
C ASN A 452 26.91 39.43 -7.91
N HIS A 453 25.68 39.64 -7.41
CA HIS A 453 25.16 40.93 -6.94
C HIS A 453 25.35 42.09 -7.94
N ASN A 454 25.33 41.78 -9.24
CA ASN A 454 25.58 42.72 -10.34
C ASN A 454 24.28 43.09 -11.09
N VAL A 455 23.15 43.12 -10.36
CA VAL A 455 21.83 43.54 -10.89
C VAL A 455 21.53 44.98 -10.50
N SER A 456 21.67 45.30 -9.21
CA SER A 456 21.44 46.64 -8.65
C SER A 456 22.73 47.42 -8.40
N ALA A 457 23.90 46.77 -8.49
CA ALA A 457 25.21 47.38 -8.32
C ALA A 457 25.99 47.40 -9.66
N PRO A 458 26.85 48.43 -9.89
CA PRO A 458 27.64 48.54 -11.11
C PRO A 458 28.84 47.57 -11.17
N TYR A 459 29.29 47.06 -10.01
CA TYR A 459 30.39 46.11 -9.90
C TYR A 459 29.93 44.90 -9.08
N GLY A 460 30.09 43.71 -9.64
CA GLY A 460 29.74 42.47 -8.96
C GLY A 460 30.81 41.99 -7.98
N ARG A 461 30.45 40.99 -7.18
CA ARG A 461 31.30 40.29 -6.22
C ARG A 461 32.67 39.88 -6.78
N ILE A 462 32.68 39.27 -7.97
CA ILE A 462 33.93 38.83 -8.64
C ILE A 462 34.86 40.02 -8.90
N THR A 463 34.35 41.13 -9.43
CA THR A 463 35.16 42.32 -9.73
C THR A 463 35.72 42.96 -8.47
N LEU A 464 34.90 43.03 -7.41
CA LEU A 464 35.32 43.55 -6.11
C LEU A 464 36.41 42.67 -5.47
N HIS A 465 36.26 41.34 -5.55
CA HIS A 465 37.27 40.40 -5.04
C HIS A 465 38.57 40.48 -5.82
N VAL A 466 38.53 40.56 -7.15
CA VAL A 466 39.74 40.76 -7.97
C VAL A 466 40.47 42.03 -7.56
N PHE A 467 39.75 43.14 -7.35
CA PHE A 467 40.38 44.38 -6.88
C PHE A 467 40.95 44.24 -5.46
N TRP A 468 40.25 43.54 -4.57
CA TRP A 468 40.73 43.27 -3.20
C TRP A 468 42.02 42.46 -3.23
N GLU A 469 42.05 41.33 -3.93
CA GLU A 469 43.23 40.47 -4.10
C GLU A 469 44.39 41.18 -4.80
N LEU A 470 44.10 42.05 -5.79
CA LEU A 470 45.15 42.85 -6.44
C LEU A 470 45.86 43.78 -5.45
N ASN A 471 45.09 44.47 -4.59
CA ASN A 471 45.66 45.42 -3.62
C ASN A 471 46.35 44.74 -2.44
N PHE A 472 45.79 43.64 -1.93
CA PHE A 472 46.23 43.04 -0.66
C PHE A 472 47.16 41.83 -0.81
N ASP A 473 47.15 41.12 -1.95
CA ASP A 473 48.03 39.95 -2.17
C ASP A 473 48.92 40.13 -3.41
N PHE A 474 48.35 40.41 -4.59
CA PHE A 474 49.11 40.39 -5.85
C PHE A 474 50.22 41.43 -5.91
N LEU A 475 49.91 42.72 -5.73
CA LEU A 475 50.89 43.80 -5.78
C LEU A 475 52.01 43.67 -4.72
N PRO A 476 51.73 43.36 -3.44
CA PRO A 476 52.80 43.23 -2.44
C PRO A 476 53.58 41.92 -2.51
N ASN A 477 53.00 40.83 -3.02
CA ASN A 477 53.58 39.48 -2.87
C ASN A 477 54.01 38.81 -4.17
N TYR A 478 53.86 39.42 -5.35
CA TYR A 478 54.25 38.82 -6.63
C TYR A 478 55.35 39.60 -7.36
N CYS A 479 56.29 38.86 -7.96
CA CYS A 479 57.36 39.38 -8.80
C CYS A 479 57.11 39.02 -10.27
N TYR A 480 57.25 40.00 -11.16
CA TYR A 480 57.12 39.77 -12.60
C TYR A 480 58.42 39.23 -13.20
N ASN A 481 58.34 38.11 -13.91
CA ASN A 481 59.43 37.58 -14.71
C ASN A 481 59.22 37.93 -16.18
N GLY A 482 59.97 38.91 -16.67
CA GLY A 482 59.88 39.39 -18.06
C GLY A 482 60.27 38.37 -19.14
N SER A 483 61.00 37.31 -18.78
CA SER A 483 61.39 36.25 -19.72
C SER A 483 60.29 35.22 -19.94
N THR A 484 59.48 34.94 -18.93
CA THR A 484 58.40 33.93 -18.99
C THR A 484 57.01 34.57 -19.10
N ASN A 485 56.92 35.90 -18.95
CA ASN A 485 55.67 36.65 -18.87
C ASN A 485 54.72 36.11 -17.78
N ARG A 486 55.29 35.69 -16.64
CA ARG A 486 54.57 35.13 -15.49
C ARG A 486 54.93 35.89 -14.22
N PHE A 487 53.95 36.01 -13.32
CA PHE A 487 54.15 36.48 -11.97
C PHE A 487 54.35 35.29 -11.03
N VAL A 488 55.30 35.38 -10.12
CA VAL A 488 55.59 34.32 -9.12
C VAL A 488 55.62 34.94 -7.72
N ARG A 489 55.16 34.19 -6.71
CA ARG A 489 55.21 34.66 -5.31
C ARG A 489 56.66 34.95 -4.88
N THR A 490 56.88 36.06 -4.20
CA THR A 490 58.19 36.45 -3.64
C THR A 490 58.59 35.52 -2.50
N ALA A 491 59.90 35.28 -2.34
CA ALA A 491 60.44 34.49 -1.22
C ALA A 491 60.43 35.24 0.12
N ILE A 492 60.32 36.58 0.08
CA ILE A 492 60.27 37.45 1.26
C ILE A 492 58.99 38.29 1.15
N PRO A 493 57.94 38.00 1.93
CA PRO A 493 56.68 38.74 1.84
C PRO A 493 56.88 40.17 2.36
N PHE A 494 56.45 41.15 1.58
CA PHE A 494 56.49 42.57 1.99
C PHE A 494 55.30 42.95 2.89
N THR A 495 54.23 42.14 2.89
CA THR A 495 53.02 42.31 3.71
C THR A 495 52.53 40.96 4.22
N GLN A 496 51.86 40.90 5.38
CA GLN A 496 51.24 39.66 5.86
C GLN A 496 50.09 39.23 4.94
N GLU A 497 49.99 37.93 4.66
CA GLU A 497 48.89 37.39 3.87
C GLU A 497 47.54 37.71 4.53
N PRO A 498 46.54 38.16 3.77
CA PRO A 498 45.23 38.44 4.34
C PRO A 498 44.58 37.14 4.83
N GLN A 499 43.99 37.18 6.03
CA GLN A 499 43.24 36.04 6.56
C GLN A 499 41.95 35.88 5.75
N ARG A 500 41.82 34.75 5.03
CA ARG A 500 40.63 34.40 4.24
C ARG A 500 39.72 33.47 5.04
N ASP A 501 38.42 33.73 4.99
CA ASP A 501 37.42 32.83 5.57
C ASP A 501 37.32 31.57 4.71
N LYS A 502 37.32 30.40 5.34
CA LYS A 502 37.24 29.13 4.62
C LYS A 502 35.86 28.95 3.97
N PRO A 503 35.78 28.41 2.75
CA PRO A 503 34.50 28.18 2.09
C PRO A 503 33.71 27.10 2.84
N ALA A 504 32.38 27.22 2.81
CA ALA A 504 31.50 26.22 3.39
C ALA A 504 31.60 24.89 2.62
N ASN A 505 31.63 23.77 3.36
CA ASN A 505 31.65 22.45 2.73
C ASN A 505 30.25 22.11 2.18
N VAL A 506 30.13 22.10 0.85
CA VAL A 506 28.87 21.83 0.15
C VAL A 506 28.85 20.43 -0.46
N GLN A 507 27.63 19.95 -0.71
CA GLN A 507 27.45 18.67 -1.39
C GLN A 507 28.04 18.71 -2.82
N PRO A 508 28.64 17.62 -3.31
CA PRO A 508 29.39 17.61 -4.58
C PRO A 508 28.59 18.08 -5.80
N TYR A 509 27.27 17.88 -5.79
CA TYR A 509 26.39 18.26 -6.88
C TYR A 509 26.16 19.78 -7.02
N TYR A 510 26.60 20.60 -6.05
CA TYR A 510 26.66 22.06 -6.19
C TYR A 510 27.98 22.56 -6.80
N LEU A 511 28.96 21.66 -7.00
CA LEU A 511 30.27 21.96 -7.58
C LEU A 511 30.43 21.18 -8.89
N TYR A 512 31.26 20.13 -8.89
CA TYR A 512 31.64 19.35 -10.07
C TYR A 512 30.72 18.14 -10.35
N GLY A 513 29.70 17.91 -9.50
CA GLY A 513 28.73 16.81 -9.64
C GLY A 513 28.98 15.65 -8.66
N SER A 514 30.19 15.08 -8.65
CA SER A 514 30.52 13.87 -7.88
C SER A 514 31.84 13.99 -7.10
N LYS A 515 32.10 13.06 -6.17
CA LYS A 515 33.38 12.98 -5.42
C LYS A 515 34.50 12.25 -6.19
N SER A 516 34.32 11.94 -7.47
CA SER A 516 35.27 11.06 -8.18
C SER A 516 36.65 11.74 -8.36
N PRO A 517 37.76 11.06 -8.04
CA PRO A 517 39.11 11.65 -8.15
C PRO A 517 39.52 12.04 -9.58
N GLN A 518 38.88 11.46 -10.60
CA GLN A 518 39.15 11.74 -12.01
C GLN A 518 38.68 13.14 -12.44
N GLN A 519 37.61 13.67 -11.83
CA GLN A 519 37.19 15.06 -12.05
C GLN A 519 38.09 16.06 -11.30
N GLN A 520 38.69 15.64 -10.17
CA GLN A 520 39.67 16.46 -9.45
C GLN A 520 41.07 16.48 -10.12
N ARG A 521 41.51 15.37 -10.73
CA ARG A 521 42.83 15.29 -11.40
C ARG A 521 42.91 15.96 -12.76
N GLY A 522 41.79 16.26 -13.41
CA GLY A 522 41.78 17.14 -14.58
C GLY A 522 42.26 18.57 -14.25
N LEU A 523 42.17 18.97 -12.97
CA LEU A 523 42.60 20.29 -12.48
C LEU A 523 44.12 20.42 -12.33
N ASP A 524 44.84 19.35 -11.94
CA ASP A 524 46.31 19.42 -11.76
C ASP A 524 47.09 19.48 -13.09
N VAL A 525 46.50 18.96 -14.19
CA VAL A 525 47.19 18.81 -15.48
C VAL A 525 47.09 20.08 -16.35
N CYS A 526 46.14 20.99 -16.08
CA CYS A 526 46.07 22.29 -16.77
C CYS A 526 46.71 23.45 -15.98
N LEU A 527 47.03 23.24 -14.69
CA LEU A 527 47.67 24.22 -13.82
C LEU A 527 49.19 23.97 -13.63
N SER A 528 49.76 22.96 -14.31
CA SER A 528 51.20 22.78 -14.51
C SER A 528 51.62 23.24 -15.90
#